data_AF-M0E3U6-F1
#
_entry.id   AF-M0E3U6-F1
#
_cell.length_a   1.000
_cell.length_b   1.000
_cell.length_c   1.000
_cell.angle_alpha   90.00
_cell.angle_beta   90.00
_cell.angle_gamma   90.00
#
_symmetry.space_group_name_H-M   'P 1'
#
loop_
_entity.id
_entity.type
_entity.pdbx_description
1 polymer ?
#
loop_
_entity_poly.entity_id
_entity_poly.type
_entity_poly.pdbx_seq_one_letter_code
_entity_poly.pdbx_strand_id
1 'polypeptide(L)' 'MSDSDEAAVSLASSIGALAVTFLLVTPIAGTLLGYNWTQAVLIGGFAGSVAVASSWLTARRTAAD' A
#
# COMPACT_ATOMS: atom_id res chain seq x y z
N MET A 1 -5.08 15.14 -23.79
CA MET A 1 -5.51 14.07 -22.86
C MET A 1 -4.36 13.08 -22.75
N SER A 2 -3.39 13.32 -21.86
CA SER A 2 -2.25 12.40 -21.69
C SER A 2 -1.79 12.38 -20.23
N ASP A 3 -1.69 13.55 -19.59
CA ASP A 3 -1.19 13.69 -18.21
C ASP A 3 -2.18 13.16 -17.14
N SER A 4 -3.48 13.35 -17.37
CA SER A 4 -4.54 12.86 -16.48
C SER A 4 -4.64 11.33 -16.45
N ASP A 5 -4.37 10.66 -17.57
CA ASP A 5 -4.42 9.20 -17.64
C ASP A 5 -3.23 8.56 -16.90
N GLU A 6 -2.05 9.16 -17.01
CA GLU A 6 -0.86 8.72 -16.29
C GLU A 6 -1.00 8.90 -14.77
N ALA A 7 -1.55 10.04 -14.34
CA ALA A 7 -1.89 10.28 -12.94
C ALA A 7 -2.93 9.27 -12.42
N ALA A 8 -3.94 8.94 -13.23
CA ALA A 8 -4.97 7.96 -12.86
C ALA A 8 -4.40 6.54 -12.73
N VAL A 9 -3.51 6.13 -13.63
CA VAL A 9 -2.83 4.82 -13.56
C VAL A 9 -1.94 4.74 -12.31
N SER A 10 -1.19 5.79 -12.00
CA SER A 10 -0.35 5.88 -10.79
C SER A 10 -1.17 5.78 -9.50
N LEU A 11 -2.33 6.46 -9.48
CA LEU A 11 -3.26 6.40 -8.35
C LEU A 11 -3.88 5.01 -8.20
N ALA A 12 -4.34 4.40 -9.29
CA ALA A 12 -4.89 3.05 -9.29
C ALA A 12 -3.86 2.02 -8.79
N SER A 13 -2.60 2.15 -9.21
CA SER A 13 -1.49 1.32 -8.74
C SER A 13 -1.26 1.47 -7.23
N SER A 14 -1.27 2.71 -6.72
CA SER A 14 -1.09 3.00 -5.29
C SER A 14 -2.23 2.43 -4.45
N ILE A 15 -3.49 2.58 -4.91
CA ILE A 15 -4.67 2.01 -4.25
C ILE A 15 -4.59 0.48 -4.27
N GLY A 16 -4.19 -0.11 -5.40
CA GLY A 16 -3.99 -1.55 -5.51
C GLY A 16 -2.95 -2.07 -4.53
N ALA A 17 -1.78 -1.42 -4.46
CA ALA A 17 -0.72 -1.78 -3.51
C ALA A 17 -1.17 -1.66 -2.05
N LEU A 18 -1.89 -0.58 -1.71
CA LEU A 18 -2.48 -0.39 -0.40
C LEU A 18 -3.47 -1.50 -0.04
N ALA A 19 -4.43 -1.77 -0.94
CA ALA A 19 -5.48 -2.75 -0.71
C ALA A 19 -4.91 -4.16 -0.56
N VAL A 20 -4.01 -4.57 -1.45
CA VAL A 20 -3.37 -5.90 -1.40
C VAL A 20 -2.58 -6.05 -0.10
N THR A 21 -1.78 -5.05 0.26
CA THR A 21 -0.99 -5.09 1.50
C THR A 21 -1.89 -5.17 2.72
N PHE A 22 -2.93 -4.33 2.78
CA PHE A 22 -3.88 -4.33 3.89
C PHE A 22 -4.61 -5.68 4.04
N LEU A 23 -5.09 -6.24 2.92
CA LEU A 23 -5.83 -7.51 2.90
C LEU A 23 -4.96 -8.72 3.24
N LEU A 24 -3.65 -8.66 3.04
CA LEU A 24 -2.72 -9.74 3.43
C LEU A 24 -2.22 -9.57 4.86
N VAL A 25 -1.77 -8.37 5.24
CA VAL A 25 -1.14 -8.13 6.54
C VAL A 25 -2.16 -8.20 7.67
N THR A 26 -3.36 -7.66 7.49
CA THR A 26 -4.40 -7.62 8.54
C THR A 26 -4.82 -9.01 9.03
N PRO A 27 -5.18 -9.99 8.19
CA PRO A 27 -5.54 -11.33 8.69
C PRO A 27 -4.35 -12.06 9.32
N ILE A 28 -3.12 -11.87 8.80
CA ILE A 28 -1.92 -12.46 9.40
C ILE A 28 -1.68 -11.85 10.79
N ALA A 29 -1.67 -10.53 10.91
CA ALA A 29 -1.51 -9.85 12.20
C ALA A 29 -2.65 -10.22 13.16
N GLY A 30 -3.89 -10.31 12.67
CA GLY A 30 -5.07 -10.70 13.47
C GLY A 30 -4.89 -12.08 14.08
N THR A 31 -4.44 -13.06 13.30
CA THR A 31 -4.20 -14.42 13.82
C THR A 31 -3.03 -14.48 14.79
N LEU A 32 -1.92 -13.77 14.51
CA LEU A 32 -0.75 -13.72 15.39
C LEU A 32 -0.99 -12.97 16.71
N LEU A 33 -1.88 -11.98 16.70
CA LEU A 33 -2.25 -11.17 17.88
C LEU A 33 -3.44 -11.76 18.65
N GLY A 34 -3.80 -13.02 18.42
CA GLY A 34 -4.89 -13.69 19.14
C GLY A 34 -6.27 -13.09 18.83
N TYR A 35 -6.52 -12.75 17.57
CA TYR A 35 -7.76 -12.13 17.06
C TYR A 35 -8.03 -10.71 17.55
N ASN A 36 -6.99 -9.97 17.95
CA ASN A 36 -7.08 -8.53 18.20
C ASN A 36 -7.17 -7.74 16.89
N TRP A 37 -8.38 -7.66 16.33
CA TRP A 37 -8.64 -7.05 15.03
C TRP A 37 -8.32 -5.56 14.97
N THR A 38 -8.50 -4.83 16.08
CA THR A 38 -8.18 -3.39 16.11
C THR A 38 -6.70 -3.15 15.88
N GLN A 39 -5.82 -3.87 16.60
CA GLN A 39 -4.37 -3.74 16.40
C GLN A 39 -3.96 -4.24 15.01
N ALA A 40 -4.54 -5.34 14.55
CA ALA A 40 -4.25 -5.90 13.24
C ALA A 40 -4.59 -4.94 12.09
N VAL A 41 -5.73 -4.25 12.15
CA VAL A 41 -6.14 -3.24 11.16
C VAL A 41 -5.17 -2.05 11.15
N LEU A 42 -4.72 -1.59 12.33
CA LEU A 42 -3.73 -0.51 12.42
C LEU A 42 -2.39 -0.90 11.80
N ILE A 43 -1.92 -2.12 12.07
CA ILE A 43 -0.68 -2.67 11.48
C ILE A 43 -0.84 -2.81 9.96
N GLY A 44 -1.96 -3.35 9.49
CA GLY A 44 -2.24 -3.47 8.05
C GLY A 44 -2.29 -2.11 7.35
N GLY A 45 -2.93 -1.11 7.96
CA GLY A 45 -2.98 0.25 7.43
C GLY A 45 -1.60 0.92 7.38
N PHE A 46 -0.78 0.74 8.42
CA PHE A 46 0.59 1.23 8.44
C PHE A 46 1.45 0.55 7.37
N ALA A 47 1.42 -0.77 7.28
CA ALA A 47 2.15 -1.53 6.26
C ALA A 47 1.75 -1.12 4.84
N GLY A 48 0.45 -0.94 4.60
CA GLY A 48 -0.05 -0.44 3.32
C GLY A 48 0.43 0.98 2.98
N SER A 49 0.49 1.88 3.97
CA SER A 49 1.05 3.23 3.79
C SER A 49 2.53 3.18 3.40
N VAL A 50 3.30 2.29 4.03
CA VAL A 50 4.72 2.06 3.71
C VAL A 50 4.88 1.48 2.30
N ALA A 51 4.00 0.59 1.86
CA ALA A 51 4.02 0.02 0.51
C ALA A 51 3.84 1.11 -0.56
N VAL A 52 2.87 2.02 -0.36
CA VAL A 52 2.66 3.17 -1.26
C VAL A 52 3.86 4.13 -1.26
N ALA A 53 4.42 4.43 -0.08
CA ALA A 53 5.62 5.26 0.00
C ALA A 53 6.82 4.63 -0.72
N SER A 54 6.96 3.31 -0.62
CA SER A 54 8.04 2.54 -1.25
C SER A 54 7.90 2.50 -2.78
N SER A 55 6.68 2.36 -3.31
CA SER A 55 6.45 2.40 -4.75
C SER A 55 6.76 3.78 -5.32
N TRP A 56 6.38 4.85 -4.62
CA TRP A 56 6.69 6.21 -5.02
C TRP A 56 8.19 6.52 -4.97
N LEU A 57 8.88 6.08 -3.91
CA LEU A 57 10.33 6.24 -3.81
C LEU A 57 11.05 5.48 -4.94
N THR A 58 10.56 4.29 -5.29
CA THR A 58 11.09 3.50 -6.40
C THR A 58 10.91 4.25 -7.72
N ALA A 59 9.71 4.76 -8.00
CA ALA A 59 9.43 5.55 -9.21
C ALA A 59 10.33 6.78 -9.31
N ARG A 60 10.56 7.50 -8.21
CA ARG A 60 11.48 8.65 -8.17
C ARG A 60 12.92 8.29 -8.48
N ARG A 61 13.40 7.13 -8.01
CA ARG A 61 14.76 6.66 -8.30
C ARG A 61 14.91 6.33 -9.78
N THR A 62 13.96 5.60 -10.35
CA THR A 62 13.98 5.26 -11.79
C THR A 62 13.88 6.50 -12.69
N ALA A 63 13.26 7.59 -12.24
CA ALA A 63 13.18 8.84 -13.00
C ALA A 63 14.44 9.74 -12.88
N ALA A 64 15.34 9.43 -11.94
CA ALA A 64 16.57 10.21 -11.72
C ALA A 64 17.79 9.65 -12.48
N ASP A 65 17.66 8.45 -13.03
CA ASP A 65 18.62 7.79 -13.95
C ASP A 65 18.20 8.02 -15.41
#